data_AF-A0A193LHN1-F1
#
_entry.id   AF-A0A193LHN1-F1
#
_cell.length_a   1.000
_cell.length_b   1.000
_cell.length_c   1.000
_cell.angle_alpha   90.00
_cell.angle_beta   90.00
_cell.angle_gamma   90.00
#
_symmetry.space_group_name_H-M   'P 1'
#
loop_
_entity.id
_entity.type
_entity.pdbx_description
1 polymer ?
#
loop_
_entity_poly.entity_id
_entity_poly.type
_entity_poly.pdbx_seq_one_letter_code
_entity_poly.pdbx_strand_id
1 'polypeptide(L)'
;MTPEEKASDDKGKRNFAGINFGVGISLTFDTGKNSRIKAASIVDGIVRIDNEDDKIARVMLESHYFFLPDKKFLYLEGLDQGRWGWGPFVALQPGTEEIIEAVAVGVMLGFRRPKDETGSSWNVGLGYVTDPNVNILGDGFVANQPPPGNETAVRLKEISQDGVVLLFSFSF
;
A
#
# COMPACT_ATOMS: atom_id res chain seq x y z
N MET A 1 11.05 47.59 -19.20
CA MET A 1 10.46 46.23 -19.16
C MET A 1 11.39 45.39 -18.31
N THR A 2 11.05 45.16 -17.04
CA THR A 2 11.92 44.47 -16.07
C THR A 2 11.70 42.96 -16.10
N PRO A 3 12.73 42.15 -15.80
CA PRO A 3 12.68 40.70 -15.86
C PRO A 3 12.18 40.08 -14.53
N GLU A 4 11.01 40.52 -14.07
CA GLU A 4 10.31 39.95 -12.92
C GLU A 4 8.96 39.40 -13.35
N GLU A 5 8.93 38.19 -13.92
CA GLU A 5 7.75 37.31 -13.91
C GLU A 5 8.10 36.00 -14.61
N LYS A 6 8.63 35.01 -13.88
CA LYS A 6 8.38 33.56 -14.07
C LYS A 6 8.80 32.79 -12.81
N ALA A 7 8.19 33.11 -11.67
CA ALA A 7 8.09 32.15 -10.58
C ALA A 7 6.85 31.29 -10.88
N SER A 8 7.01 30.24 -11.70
CA SER A 8 5.94 29.24 -11.87
C SER A 8 5.88 28.37 -10.63
N ASP A 9 4.70 28.36 -10.04
CA ASP A 9 4.30 27.73 -8.78
C ASP A 9 4.47 26.19 -8.84
N ASP A 10 5.60 25.67 -8.37
CA ASP A 10 5.87 24.23 -8.21
C ASP A 10 5.76 23.80 -6.73
N LYS A 11 4.83 24.41 -5.98
CA LYS A 11 4.70 24.30 -4.52
C LYS A 11 3.96 23.06 -4.01
N GLY A 12 4.00 21.95 -4.74
CA GLY A 12 3.35 20.70 -4.33
C GLY A 12 4.21 19.44 -4.43
N LYS A 13 5.32 19.48 -5.18
CA LYS A 13 6.09 18.28 -5.49
C LYS A 13 7.32 18.20 -4.60
N ARG A 14 7.30 17.30 -3.63
CA ARG A 14 8.50 16.98 -2.84
C ARG A 14 9.39 16.07 -3.69
N ASN A 15 10.28 16.70 -4.44
CA ASN A 15 11.33 16.03 -5.20
C ASN A 15 12.41 15.55 -4.21
N PHE A 16 12.57 14.23 -4.06
CA PHE A 16 13.65 13.64 -3.27
C PHE A 16 14.53 12.78 -4.19
N ALA A 17 15.80 13.17 -4.34
CA ALA A 17 16.76 12.48 -5.21
C ALA A 17 16.31 12.29 -6.68
N GLY A 18 15.49 13.21 -7.22
CA GLY A 18 14.96 13.11 -8.59
C GLY A 18 13.72 12.22 -8.72
N ILE A 19 13.23 11.68 -7.61
CA ILE A 19 12.08 10.79 -7.53
C ILE A 19 10.94 11.58 -6.85
N ASN A 20 9.79 11.61 -7.52
CA ASN A 20 8.58 12.21 -6.98
C ASN A 20 7.82 11.15 -6.19
N PHE A 21 7.40 11.52 -4.98
CA PHE A 21 6.53 10.70 -4.15
C PHE A 21 5.14 11.29 -4.06
N GLY A 22 4.15 10.47 -4.36
CA GLY A 22 2.74 10.72 -4.09
C GLY A 22 2.31 10.06 -2.78
N VAL A 23 1.06 10.32 -2.39
CA VAL A 23 0.39 9.62 -1.29
C VAL A 23 -0.79 8.84 -1.86
N GLY A 24 -0.87 7.57 -1.49
CA GLY A 24 -1.96 6.68 -1.88
C GLY A 24 -2.65 6.04 -0.68
N ILE A 25 -3.91 5.65 -0.88
CA ILE A 25 -4.64 4.76 0.01
C ILE A 25 -4.57 3.38 -0.63
N SER A 26 -4.20 2.36 0.13
CA SER A 26 -4.14 0.99 -0.36
C SER A 26 -5.02 0.06 0.47
N LEU A 27 -5.41 -1.04 -0.17
CA LEU A 27 -6.04 -2.19 0.46
C LEU A 27 -5.16 -3.40 0.19
N THR A 28 -4.66 -4.00 1.25
CA THR A 28 -3.85 -5.21 1.22
C THR A 28 -4.70 -6.41 1.56
N PHE A 29 -4.55 -7.46 0.77
CA PHE A 29 -5.15 -8.76 1.00
C PHE A 29 -4.02 -9.74 1.30
N ASP A 30 -4.05 -10.31 2.48
CA ASP A 30 -3.10 -11.33 2.87
C ASP A 30 -3.30 -12.59 2.00
N THR A 31 -2.20 -13.15 1.51
CA THR A 31 -2.20 -14.40 0.74
C THR A 31 -1.47 -15.53 1.47
N GLY A 32 -0.95 -15.25 2.66
CA GLY A 32 -0.28 -16.19 3.54
C GLY A 32 -1.22 -17.22 4.15
N LYS A 33 -0.62 -18.21 4.82
CA LYS A 33 -1.35 -19.31 5.48
C LYS A 33 -1.73 -19.01 6.94
N ASN A 34 -1.27 -17.89 7.48
CA ASN A 34 -1.43 -17.52 8.88
C ASN A 34 -2.33 -16.30 8.97
N SER A 35 -3.21 -16.26 9.96
CA SER A 35 -3.94 -15.02 10.28
C SER A 35 -3.01 -14.04 10.98
N ARG A 36 -3.11 -12.76 10.63
CA ARG A 36 -2.38 -11.70 11.31
C ARG A 36 -3.04 -11.41 12.66
N ILE A 37 -2.36 -11.72 13.74
CA ILE A 37 -2.90 -11.61 15.10
C ILE A 37 -2.46 -10.28 15.73
N LYS A 38 -3.42 -9.42 16.05
CA LYS A 38 -3.17 -8.23 16.87
C LYS A 38 -3.22 -8.53 18.36
N ALA A 39 -4.17 -9.39 18.74
CA ALA A 39 -4.38 -9.78 20.13
C ALA A 39 -4.96 -11.19 20.20
N ALA A 40 -4.48 -11.95 21.18
CA ALA A 40 -5.00 -13.26 21.51
C ALA A 40 -4.89 -13.50 23.02
N SER A 41 -5.84 -14.25 23.55
CA SER A 41 -5.98 -14.51 24.97
C SER A 41 -6.32 -15.99 25.22
N ILE A 42 -6.15 -16.44 26.47
CA ILE A 42 -6.65 -17.74 26.92
C ILE A 42 -7.86 -17.48 27.78
N VAL A 43 -9.02 -17.91 27.32
CA VAL A 43 -10.31 -17.80 28.02
C VAL A 43 -10.79 -19.20 28.32
N ASP A 44 -10.99 -19.51 29.60
CA ASP A 44 -11.41 -20.83 30.09
C ASP A 44 -10.52 -21.98 29.57
N GLY A 45 -9.20 -21.74 29.50
CA GLY A 45 -8.24 -22.72 29.01
C GLY A 45 -8.29 -22.95 27.50
N ILE A 46 -8.92 -22.05 26.73
CA ILE A 46 -8.99 -22.10 25.27
C ILE A 46 -8.35 -20.86 24.67
N VAL A 47 -7.49 -21.05 23.68
CA VAL A 47 -6.86 -19.99 22.91
C VAL A 47 -7.91 -19.30 22.05
N ARG A 48 -8.10 -18.00 22.24
CA ARG A 48 -9.00 -17.15 21.47
C ARG A 48 -8.20 -16.06 20.77
N ILE A 49 -8.51 -15.84 19.49
CA ILE A 49 -8.04 -14.68 18.76
C ILE A 49 -9.03 -13.56 19.07
N ASP A 50 -8.54 -12.49 19.68
CA ASP A 50 -9.36 -11.34 20.05
C ASP A 50 -9.47 -10.36 18.87
N ASN A 51 -8.42 -10.25 18.06
CA ASN A 51 -8.36 -9.35 16.91
C ASN A 51 -7.40 -9.88 15.82
N GLU A 52 -7.88 -9.92 14.58
CA GLU A 52 -7.13 -10.30 13.38
C GLU A 52 -7.29 -9.28 12.25
N ASP A 53 -6.24 -9.16 11.42
CA ASP A 53 -6.10 -8.09 10.42
C ASP A 53 -5.67 -8.65 9.05
N ASP A 54 -6.44 -9.57 8.49
CA ASP A 54 -6.11 -10.22 7.20
C ASP A 54 -6.38 -9.32 5.97
N LYS A 55 -7.09 -8.20 6.18
CA LYS A 55 -7.31 -7.15 5.19
C LYS A 55 -7.02 -5.80 5.82
N ILE A 56 -6.08 -5.06 5.25
CA ILE A 56 -5.56 -3.85 5.87
C ILE A 56 -5.66 -2.69 4.89
N ALA A 57 -6.36 -1.64 5.32
CA ALA A 57 -6.33 -0.35 4.64
C ALA A 57 -5.13 0.46 5.14
N ARG A 58 -4.29 0.95 4.23
CA ARG A 58 -3.02 1.63 4.56
C ARG A 58 -2.93 2.98 3.84
N VAL A 59 -2.20 3.92 4.42
CA VAL A 59 -1.71 5.10 3.71
C VAL A 59 -0.26 4.81 3.34
N MET A 60 0.07 4.89 2.05
CA MET A 60 1.41 4.58 1.54
C MET A 60 1.98 5.78 0.79
N LEU A 61 3.28 5.98 0.94
CA LEU A 61 4.06 6.83 0.05
C LEU A 61 4.38 6.01 -1.21
N GLU A 62 4.05 6.54 -2.38
CA GLU A 62 4.22 5.82 -3.65
C GLU A 62 5.07 6.62 -4.62
N SER A 63 5.82 5.91 -5.45
CA SER A 63 6.47 6.47 -6.63
C SER A 63 6.28 5.54 -7.82
N HIS A 64 6.11 6.12 -9.01
CA HIS A 64 5.88 5.38 -10.24
C HIS A 64 6.58 6.03 -11.42
N TYR A 65 6.78 5.24 -12.48
CA TYR A 65 7.22 5.72 -13.78
C TYR A 65 6.18 5.33 -14.83
N PHE A 66 5.57 6.31 -15.50
CA PHE A 66 4.58 6.04 -16.54
C PHE A 66 5.17 6.10 -17.94
N PHE A 67 5.00 5.00 -18.67
CA PHE A 67 5.03 5.00 -20.13
C PHE A 67 3.72 5.60 -20.63
N LEU A 68 3.78 6.58 -21.54
CA LEU A 68 2.62 7.28 -22.10
C LEU A 68 2.37 6.81 -23.54
N PRO A 69 1.33 6.01 -23.81
CA PRO A 69 1.09 5.52 -25.16
C PRO A 69 0.44 6.59 -26.06
N ASP A 70 0.84 6.59 -27.34
CA ASP A 70 0.27 7.44 -28.40
C ASP A 70 -1.05 6.89 -28.98
N LYS A 71 -1.75 6.04 -28.23
CA LYS A 71 -3.01 5.41 -28.64
C LYS A 71 -4.09 5.68 -27.59
N LYS A 72 -5.35 5.69 -28.01
CA LYS A 72 -6.49 5.73 -27.08
C LYS A 72 -6.48 4.47 -26.21
N PHE A 73 -6.81 4.60 -24.93
CA PHE A 73 -6.94 3.46 -24.03
C PHE A 73 -8.22 2.69 -24.36
N LEU A 74 -8.11 1.42 -24.79
CA LEU A 74 -9.24 0.52 -25.06
C LEU A 74 -10.38 1.11 -25.93
N TYR A 75 -10.09 2.08 -26.81
CA TYR A 75 -11.08 2.82 -27.61
C TYR A 75 -12.14 3.59 -26.79
N LEU A 76 -11.90 3.83 -25.50
CA LEU A 76 -12.79 4.62 -24.64
C LEU A 76 -12.80 6.09 -25.06
N GLU A 77 -14.00 6.65 -25.26
CA GLU A 77 -14.17 8.08 -25.52
C GLU A 77 -13.74 8.91 -24.30
N GLY A 78 -12.99 9.99 -24.53
CA GLY A 78 -12.51 10.90 -23.47
C GLY A 78 -11.11 10.60 -22.90
N LEU A 79 -10.50 9.47 -23.26
CA LEU A 79 -9.10 9.15 -22.96
C LEU A 79 -8.22 9.25 -24.21
N ASP A 80 -7.96 10.49 -24.61
CA ASP A 80 -7.11 10.79 -25.76
C ASP A 80 -5.63 10.39 -25.54
N GLN A 81 -4.85 10.45 -26.62
CA GLN A 81 -3.42 10.14 -26.62
C GLN A 81 -2.68 10.95 -25.53
N GLY A 82 -1.78 10.30 -24.78
CA GLY A 82 -1.01 10.92 -23.70
C GLY A 82 -1.81 11.28 -22.43
N ARG A 83 -3.11 10.93 -22.36
CA ARG A 83 -3.95 11.14 -21.16
C ARG A 83 -4.04 9.93 -20.24
N TRP A 84 -3.41 8.83 -20.63
CA TRP A 84 -3.23 7.66 -19.79
C TRP A 84 -1.78 7.19 -19.87
N GLY A 85 -1.37 6.47 -18.83
CA GLY A 85 -0.07 5.84 -18.77
C GLY A 85 -0.14 4.58 -17.95
N TRP A 86 0.89 3.76 -18.10
CA TRP A 86 1.08 2.58 -17.27
C TRP A 86 2.55 2.39 -16.98
N GLY A 87 2.89 1.69 -15.91
CA GLY A 87 4.26 1.34 -15.62
C GLY A 87 4.48 0.85 -14.21
N PRO A 88 5.74 0.63 -13.81
CA PRO A 88 6.05 0.13 -12.50
C PRO A 88 5.78 1.18 -11.42
N PHE A 89 5.40 0.72 -10.23
CA PHE A 89 5.38 1.53 -9.02
C PHE A 89 6.07 0.80 -7.87
N VAL A 90 6.56 1.59 -6.92
CA VAL A 90 6.97 1.17 -5.58
C VAL A 90 6.17 1.98 -4.57
N ALA A 91 5.77 1.36 -3.47
CA ALA A 91 5.16 2.06 -2.36
C ALA A 91 5.69 1.55 -1.03
N LEU A 92 5.71 2.44 -0.03
CA LEU A 92 6.18 2.13 1.32
C LEU A 92 5.24 2.75 2.35
N GLN A 93 4.98 2.01 3.42
CA GLN A 93 4.34 2.53 4.62
C GLN A 93 5.40 2.68 5.71
N PRO A 94 5.71 3.92 6.14
CA PRO A 94 6.50 4.13 7.35
C PRO A 94 5.70 3.66 8.57
N GLY A 95 6.34 2.97 9.51
CA GLY A 95 5.71 2.55 10.77
C GLY A 95 5.92 3.58 11.89
N THR A 96 5.20 3.40 13.00
CA THR A 96 5.38 4.18 14.23
C THR A 96 6.38 3.55 15.18
N GLU A 97 6.40 2.22 15.25
CA GLU A 97 7.33 1.43 16.07
C GLU A 97 8.46 0.87 15.20
N GLU A 98 8.12 0.45 13.98
CA GLU A 98 9.04 -0.07 12.98
C GLU A 98 9.38 1.00 11.92
N ILE A 99 10.61 0.97 11.39
CA ILE A 99 11.03 1.95 10.37
C ILE A 99 10.18 1.80 9.10
N ILE A 100 9.88 0.56 8.71
CA ILE A 100 9.08 0.22 7.53
C ILE A 100 8.08 -0.85 7.92
N GLU A 101 6.79 -0.53 7.78
CA GLU A 101 5.69 -1.44 8.11
C GLU A 101 5.24 -2.28 6.91
N ALA A 102 5.37 -1.72 5.70
CA ALA A 102 5.01 -2.41 4.46
C ALA A 102 5.83 -1.89 3.27
N VAL A 103 6.19 -2.77 2.35
CA VAL A 103 6.77 -2.43 1.05
C VAL A 103 5.98 -3.10 -0.05
N ALA A 104 5.60 -2.33 -1.06
CA ALA A 104 4.87 -2.81 -2.22
C ALA A 104 5.58 -2.49 -3.54
N VAL A 105 5.45 -3.39 -4.50
CA VAL A 105 5.90 -3.20 -5.88
C VAL A 105 4.83 -3.74 -6.83
N GLY A 106 4.64 -3.09 -7.97
CA GLY A 106 3.65 -3.56 -8.92
C GLY A 106 3.54 -2.74 -10.18
N VAL A 107 2.40 -2.88 -10.84
CA VAL A 107 2.05 -2.11 -12.03
C VAL A 107 0.93 -1.15 -11.69
N MET A 108 1.04 0.06 -12.21
CA MET A 108 0.08 1.13 -12.02
C MET A 108 -0.43 1.64 -13.36
N LEU A 109 -1.71 1.98 -13.39
CA LEU A 109 -2.38 2.73 -14.44
C LEU A 109 -2.68 4.13 -13.93
N GLY A 110 -2.36 5.16 -14.71
CA GLY A 110 -2.65 6.55 -14.37
C GLY A 110 -3.47 7.23 -15.45
N PHE A 111 -4.39 8.11 -15.03
CA PHE A 111 -5.29 8.82 -15.93
C PHE A 111 -5.35 10.32 -15.59
N ARG A 112 -5.12 11.17 -16.60
CA ARG A 112 -5.15 12.63 -16.47
C ARG A 112 -6.56 13.19 -16.71
N ARG A 113 -7.02 14.07 -15.82
CA ARG A 113 -8.29 14.79 -16.00
C ARG A 113 -8.25 15.78 -17.18
N PRO A 114 -9.42 16.18 -17.74
CA PRO A 114 -9.49 17.12 -18.86
C PRO A 114 -8.88 18.49 -18.52
N LYS A 115 -8.58 19.28 -19.57
CA LYS A 115 -7.76 20.50 -19.57
C LYS A 115 -8.17 21.61 -18.59
N ASP A 116 -9.38 21.56 -18.03
CA ASP A 116 -9.91 22.63 -17.16
C ASP A 116 -9.53 22.42 -15.68
N GLU A 117 -9.00 21.25 -15.31
CA GLU A 117 -8.44 20.95 -13.99
C GLU A 117 -6.93 20.69 -14.11
N THR A 118 -6.14 21.78 -14.14
CA THR A 118 -4.68 21.69 -14.15
C THR A 118 -4.16 20.89 -12.94
N GLY A 119 -3.52 19.75 -13.20
CA GLY A 119 -2.69 19.03 -12.23
C GLY A 119 -3.33 17.82 -11.53
N SER A 120 -4.60 17.49 -11.79
CA SER A 120 -5.25 16.34 -11.13
C SER A 120 -5.19 15.07 -11.98
N SER A 121 -4.60 14.00 -11.43
CA SER A 121 -4.71 12.63 -11.96
C SER A 121 -5.20 11.70 -10.87
N TRP A 122 -5.72 10.55 -11.29
CA TRP A 122 -5.96 9.41 -10.41
C TRP A 122 -5.22 8.20 -10.97
N ASN A 123 -4.68 7.41 -10.07
CA ASN A 123 -3.89 6.23 -10.39
C ASN A 123 -4.43 5.01 -9.65
N VAL A 124 -4.32 3.85 -10.28
CA VAL A 124 -4.69 2.56 -9.70
C VAL A 124 -3.54 1.58 -9.92
N GLY A 125 -2.97 1.10 -8.83
CA GLY A 125 -1.89 0.11 -8.80
C GLY A 125 -2.38 -1.24 -8.32
N LEU A 126 -1.91 -2.30 -8.97
CA LEU A 126 -2.00 -3.67 -8.47
C LEU A 126 -0.59 -4.20 -8.30
N GLY A 127 -0.30 -4.75 -7.13
CA GLY A 127 1.06 -5.17 -6.80
C GLY A 127 1.13 -6.28 -5.78
N TYR A 128 2.37 -6.68 -5.56
CA TYR A 128 2.79 -7.52 -4.45
C TYR A 128 3.18 -6.62 -3.27
N VAL A 129 2.88 -7.05 -2.05
CA VAL A 129 3.26 -6.36 -0.83
C VAL A 129 3.85 -7.35 0.17
N THR A 130 4.89 -6.91 0.87
CA THR A 130 5.50 -7.62 1.99
C THR A 130 5.38 -6.73 3.22
N ASP A 131 4.85 -7.32 4.29
CA ASP A 131 4.88 -6.76 5.64
C ASP A 131 5.94 -7.53 6.43
N PRO A 132 7.07 -6.92 6.82
CA PRO A 132 8.17 -7.65 7.44
C PRO A 132 7.88 -8.10 8.88
N ASN A 133 7.03 -7.36 9.60
CA ASN A 133 6.82 -7.49 11.04
C ASN A 133 5.35 -7.79 11.35
N VAL A 134 4.98 -9.07 11.24
CA VAL A 134 3.61 -9.56 11.40
C VAL A 134 3.54 -10.56 12.53
N ASN A 135 2.66 -10.30 13.50
CA ASN A 135 2.44 -11.23 14.60
C ASN A 135 1.48 -12.35 14.19
N ILE A 136 1.89 -13.58 14.47
CA ILE A 136 1.07 -14.79 14.35
C ILE A 136 1.04 -15.53 15.70
N LEU A 137 0.15 -16.51 15.83
CA LEU A 137 0.19 -17.41 16.99
C LEU A 137 1.55 -18.12 17.06
N GLY A 138 2.11 -18.18 18.26
CA GLY A 138 3.37 -18.86 18.53
C GLY A 138 3.28 -20.36 18.26
N ASP A 139 4.43 -20.99 18.02
CA ASP A 139 4.49 -22.40 17.67
C ASP A 139 3.78 -23.27 18.73
N GLY A 140 2.85 -24.11 18.27
CA GLY A 140 2.02 -24.99 19.10
C GLY A 140 0.67 -24.39 19.54
N PHE A 141 0.46 -23.08 19.39
CA PHE A 141 -0.84 -22.46 19.60
C PHE A 141 -1.73 -22.62 18.37
N VAL A 142 -2.96 -23.10 18.59
CA VAL A 142 -3.98 -23.19 17.55
C VAL A 142 -5.25 -22.52 18.07
N ALA A 143 -5.84 -21.66 17.24
CA ALA A 143 -7.07 -20.98 17.61
C ALA A 143 -8.18 -21.97 17.95
N ASN A 144 -8.96 -21.65 18.99
CA ASN A 144 -10.06 -22.47 19.51
C ASN A 144 -9.63 -23.86 20.03
N GLN A 145 -8.38 -24.01 20.43
CA GLN A 145 -7.87 -25.22 21.09
C GLN A 145 -7.25 -24.89 22.46
N PRO A 146 -7.05 -25.90 23.32
CA PRO A 146 -6.28 -25.71 24.54
C PRO A 146 -4.85 -25.23 24.23
N PRO A 147 -4.25 -24.39 25.09
CA PRO A 147 -2.86 -23.98 24.93
C PRO A 147 -1.94 -25.19 25.03
N PRO A 148 -0.76 -25.16 24.39
CA PRO A 148 0.22 -26.23 24.54
C PRO A 148 0.69 -26.33 25.99
N GLY A 149 0.63 -27.54 26.55
CA GLY A 149 1.08 -27.81 27.92
C GLY A 149 0.24 -27.07 28.97
N ASN A 150 0.91 -26.28 29.82
CA ASN A 150 0.29 -25.54 30.94
C ASN A 150 0.45 -24.02 30.77
N GLU A 151 0.62 -23.52 29.55
CA GLU A 151 0.77 -22.09 29.31
C GLU A 151 -0.51 -21.33 29.67
N THR A 152 -0.37 -20.21 30.39
CA THR A 152 -1.47 -19.34 30.84
C THR A 152 -1.55 -18.02 30.08
N ALA A 153 -0.61 -17.79 29.15
CA ALA A 153 -0.61 -16.64 28.25
C ALA A 153 -0.33 -17.12 26.81
N VAL A 154 -0.89 -16.42 25.82
CA VAL A 154 -0.61 -16.68 24.40
C VAL A 154 0.74 -16.07 24.03
N ARG A 155 1.62 -16.86 23.43
CA ARG A 155 2.84 -16.34 22.80
C ARG A 155 2.53 -15.95 21.37
N LEU A 156 3.00 -14.77 20.95
CA LEU A 156 3.00 -14.35 19.57
C LEU A 156 4.40 -14.56 18.98
N LYS A 157 4.44 -14.79 17.67
CA LYS A 157 5.67 -14.92 16.90
C LYS A 157 5.62 -13.93 15.75
N GLU A 158 6.68 -13.16 15.59
CA GLU A 158 6.81 -12.22 14.49
C GLU A 158 7.41 -12.93 13.26
N ILE A 159 6.76 -12.75 12.12
CA ILE A 159 7.21 -13.25 10.82
C ILE A 159 6.96 -12.19 9.74
N SER A 160 7.61 -12.34 8.59
CA SER A 160 7.22 -11.61 7.40
C SER A 160 6.06 -12.30 6.70
N GLN A 161 5.13 -11.50 6.17
CA GLN A 161 3.95 -12.01 5.47
C GLN A 161 3.69 -11.24 4.18
N ASP A 162 3.24 -11.97 3.17
CA ASP A 162 3.14 -11.50 1.79
C ASP A 162 1.68 -11.45 1.33
N GLY A 163 1.38 -10.46 0.50
CA GLY A 163 0.03 -10.20 0.05
C GLY A 163 -0.05 -9.55 -1.33
N VAL A 164 -1.29 -9.31 -1.73
CA VAL A 164 -1.62 -8.50 -2.91
C VAL A 164 -2.12 -7.15 -2.43
N VAL A 165 -1.64 -6.09 -3.09
CA VAL A 165 -2.06 -4.71 -2.79
C VAL A 165 -2.80 -4.11 -3.97
N LEU A 166 -3.92 -3.47 -3.67
CA LEU A 166 -4.60 -2.52 -4.56
C LEU A 166 -4.35 -1.12 -4.02
N LEU A 167 -3.74 -0.24 -4.81
CA LEU A 167 -3.36 1.11 -4.39
C LEU A 167 -4.07 2.15 -5.26
N PHE A 168 -4.72 3.13 -4.63
CA PHE A 168 -5.30 4.29 -5.27
C PHE A 168 -4.51 5.53 -4.86
N SER A 169 -3.96 6.28 -5.81
CA SER A 169 -3.28 7.56 -5.54
C SER A 169 -3.83 8.69 -6.39
N PHE A 170 -3.60 9.91 -5.91
CA PHE A 170 -4.04 11.14 -6.55
C PHE A 170 -2.86 12.09 -6.63
N SER A 171 -2.76 12.83 -7.74
CA SER A 171 -1.67 13.76 -8.06
C SER A 171 -0.36 13.10 -8.53
N PHE A 172 0.31 13.76 -9.48
CA PHE A 172 1.61 13.40 -10.07
C PHE A 172 2.45 14.66 -10.25
#